data_AF-A0A7G5Z723-F1
#
_entry.id   AF-A0A7G5Z723-F1
#
_cell.length_a   1.000
_cell.length_b   1.000
_cell.length_c   1.000
_cell.angle_alpha   90.00
_cell.angle_beta   90.00
_cell.angle_gamma   90.00
#
_symmetry.space_group_name_H-M   'P 1'
#
loop_
_entity.id
_entity.type
_entity.pdbx_description
1 polymer ?
#
loop_
_entity_poly.entity_id
_entity_poly.type
_entity_poly.pdbx_seq_one_letter_code
_entity_poly.pdbx_strand_id
1 'polypeptide(L)'
;MIYAYYRAMVDRYLPSSEFLNYILAGEVAFDLTTLGQANLKCLLTLVTDEDRANRDWAAFLIAGLSLDTEEIRLALITAADDADHDTRDEAIVGLARRDRAAALERLRPLLEEEIGLVLLEAATILGDRSLISALKEIESWEGDDDAVREQLRLALAACEAGVGHDVAGHDLVYQHRLSE
;
A
#
# COMPACT_ATOMS: atom_id res chain seq x y z
N MET A 1 -15.97 24.33 -16.74
CA MET A 1 -15.49 23.26 -17.64
C MET A 1 -14.40 22.40 -17.00
N ILE A 2 -13.43 22.96 -16.27
CA ILE A 2 -12.41 22.20 -15.51
C ILE A 2 -13.05 21.23 -14.49
N TYR A 3 -14.09 21.68 -13.77
CA TYR A 3 -14.83 20.86 -12.79
C TYR A 3 -15.54 19.63 -13.38
N ALA A 4 -16.00 19.66 -14.63
CA ALA A 4 -16.66 18.51 -15.26
C ALA A 4 -15.64 17.51 -15.82
N TYR A 5 -14.46 17.97 -16.22
CA TYR A 5 -13.33 17.14 -16.63
C TYR A 5 -12.69 16.43 -15.42
N TYR A 6 -12.57 17.13 -14.28
CA TYR A 6 -12.12 16.57 -13.01
C TYR A 6 -13.12 15.60 -12.41
N ARG A 7 -14.42 15.93 -12.36
CA ARG A 7 -15.43 15.00 -11.83
C ARG A 7 -15.57 13.72 -12.66
N ALA A 8 -15.38 13.82 -13.98
CA ALA A 8 -15.27 12.64 -14.82
C ALA A 8 -13.98 11.84 -14.55
N MET A 9 -12.91 12.44 -13.99
CA MET A 9 -11.63 11.81 -13.63
C MET A 9 -11.64 11.16 -12.24
N VAL A 10 -12.40 11.74 -11.32
CA VAL A 10 -12.73 11.21 -9.98
C VAL A 10 -13.61 9.95 -10.08
N ASP A 11 -14.43 9.85 -11.13
CA ASP A 11 -15.15 8.60 -11.46
C ASP A 11 -14.22 7.45 -11.98
N ARG A 12 -12.88 7.62 -12.09
CA ARG A 12 -11.99 6.76 -12.92
C ARG A 12 -10.97 5.85 -12.20
N TYR A 13 -11.06 5.60 -10.90
CA TYR A 13 -10.21 4.54 -10.28
C TYR A 13 -10.92 3.68 -9.23
N LEU A 14 -12.19 3.36 -9.50
CA LEU A 14 -12.93 2.34 -8.75
C LEU A 14 -12.66 0.95 -9.34
N PRO A 15 -12.71 -0.10 -8.50
CA PRO A 15 -12.58 -1.47 -9.00
C PRO A 15 -13.80 -1.83 -9.85
N SER A 16 -13.60 -2.60 -10.93
CA SER A 16 -14.69 -3.14 -11.72
C SER A 16 -15.41 -4.31 -11.02
N SER A 17 -14.77 -4.93 -10.02
CA SER A 17 -15.33 -6.00 -9.22
C SER A 17 -16.50 -5.52 -8.35
N GLU A 18 -17.68 -6.13 -8.54
CA GLU A 18 -18.86 -5.87 -7.71
C GLU A 18 -18.57 -6.14 -6.22
N PHE A 19 -17.79 -7.19 -5.93
CA PHE A 19 -17.42 -7.56 -4.57
C PHE A 19 -16.57 -6.48 -3.89
N LEU A 20 -15.59 -5.90 -4.60
CA LEU A 20 -14.80 -4.79 -4.05
C LEU A 20 -15.65 -3.55 -3.82
N ASN A 21 -16.60 -3.25 -4.72
CA ASN A 21 -17.53 -2.15 -4.53
C ASN A 21 -18.42 -2.34 -3.28
N TYR A 22 -18.87 -3.57 -2.98
CA TYR A 22 -19.58 -3.85 -1.72
C TYR A 22 -18.69 -3.67 -0.48
N ILE A 23 -17.40 -4.02 -0.57
CA ILE A 23 -16.44 -3.76 0.52
C ILE A 23 -16.30 -2.25 0.76
N LEU A 24 -16.12 -1.46 -0.31
CA LEU A 24 -15.98 0.00 -0.23
C LEU A 24 -17.25 0.68 0.30
N ALA A 25 -18.42 0.08 0.10
CA ALA A 25 -19.68 0.54 0.70
C ALA A 25 -19.79 0.22 2.21
N GLY A 26 -18.83 -0.50 2.80
CA GLY A 26 -18.84 -0.90 4.21
C GLY A 26 -19.78 -2.08 4.50
N GLU A 27 -20.19 -2.82 3.47
CA GLU A 27 -21.20 -3.87 3.59
C GLU A 27 -20.60 -5.26 3.88
N VAL A 28 -19.27 -5.36 3.97
CA VAL A 28 -18.54 -6.63 4.05
C VAL A 28 -17.62 -6.66 5.26
N ALA A 29 -17.71 -7.73 6.05
CA ALA A 29 -16.82 -8.00 7.18
C ALA A 29 -15.80 -9.11 6.85
N PHE A 30 -14.58 -8.96 7.35
CA PHE A 30 -13.49 -9.95 7.29
C PHE A 30 -13.21 -10.47 8.70
N ASP A 31 -14.03 -11.41 9.16
CA ASP A 31 -13.91 -12.01 10.48
C ASP A 31 -13.78 -13.55 10.41
N LEU A 32 -13.74 -14.19 11.58
CA LEU A 32 -13.57 -15.65 11.67
C LEU A 32 -14.87 -16.43 11.40
N THR A 33 -15.98 -15.77 11.06
CA THR A 33 -17.20 -16.46 10.65
C THR A 33 -17.03 -17.14 9.29
N THR A 34 -17.90 -18.10 8.97
CA THR A 34 -17.89 -18.74 7.65
C THR A 34 -18.03 -17.73 6.51
N LEU A 35 -18.84 -16.68 6.71
CA LEU A 35 -19.00 -15.62 5.72
C LEU A 35 -17.74 -14.76 5.62
N GLY A 36 -17.16 -14.34 6.75
CA GLY A 36 -15.91 -13.58 6.78
C GLY A 36 -14.74 -14.32 6.12
N GLN A 37 -14.62 -15.63 6.35
CA GLN A 37 -13.64 -16.47 5.67
C GLN A 37 -13.90 -16.61 4.16
N ALA A 38 -15.16 -16.69 3.73
CA ALA A 38 -15.52 -16.70 2.31
C ALA A 38 -15.20 -15.36 1.63
N ASN A 39 -15.48 -14.25 2.31
CA ASN A 39 -15.14 -12.90 1.85
C ASN A 39 -13.63 -12.73 1.70
N LEU A 40 -12.85 -13.18 2.68
CA LEU A 40 -11.38 -13.16 2.61
C LEU A 40 -10.89 -13.97 1.40
N LYS A 41 -11.40 -15.17 1.17
CA LYS A 41 -11.02 -15.97 -0.01
C LYS A 41 -11.33 -15.24 -1.31
N CYS A 42 -12.49 -14.59 -1.42
CA CYS A 42 -12.84 -13.82 -2.61
C CYS A 42 -11.88 -12.63 -2.79
N LEU A 43 -11.56 -11.90 -1.72
CA LEU A 43 -10.60 -10.80 -1.76
C LEU A 43 -9.21 -11.28 -2.22
N LEU A 44 -8.72 -12.40 -1.67
CA LEU A 44 -7.41 -12.95 -2.04
C LEU A 44 -7.33 -13.36 -3.52
N THR A 45 -8.44 -13.81 -4.14
CA THR A 45 -8.44 -14.12 -5.58
C THR A 45 -8.29 -12.89 -6.47
N LEU A 46 -8.69 -11.71 -5.99
CA LEU A 46 -8.65 -10.47 -6.76
C LEU A 46 -7.26 -9.83 -6.81
N VAL A 47 -6.33 -10.30 -5.98
CA VAL A 47 -4.92 -9.86 -5.97
C VAL A 47 -4.22 -10.17 -7.29
N THR A 48 -4.73 -11.13 -8.07
CA THR A 48 -4.20 -11.49 -9.40
C THR A 48 -5.24 -11.29 -10.50
N ASP A 49 -6.21 -10.40 -10.30
CA ASP A 49 -7.26 -10.09 -11.28
C ASP A 49 -6.68 -9.48 -12.57
N GLU A 50 -7.35 -9.68 -13.70
CA GLU A 50 -6.91 -9.08 -14.97
C GLU A 50 -6.99 -7.55 -14.95
N ASP A 51 -7.96 -7.00 -14.20
CA ASP A 51 -8.14 -5.57 -14.03
C ASP A 51 -7.15 -5.00 -12.99
N ARG A 52 -6.33 -4.05 -13.43
CA ARG A 52 -5.36 -3.32 -12.60
C ARG A 52 -5.98 -2.73 -11.34
N ALA A 53 -7.15 -2.09 -11.46
CA ALA A 53 -7.80 -1.46 -10.32
C ALA A 53 -8.27 -2.51 -9.30
N ASN A 54 -8.75 -3.67 -9.76
CA ASN A 54 -9.13 -4.75 -8.85
C ASN A 54 -7.93 -5.26 -8.05
N ARG A 55 -6.77 -5.44 -8.69
CA ARG A 55 -5.55 -5.90 -8.02
C ARG A 55 -5.06 -4.92 -6.96
N ASP A 56 -4.97 -3.65 -7.31
CA ASP A 56 -4.56 -2.60 -6.39
C ASP A 56 -5.50 -2.51 -5.19
N TRP A 57 -6.81 -2.38 -5.43
CA TRP A 57 -7.80 -2.36 -4.34
C TRP A 57 -7.73 -3.62 -3.48
N ALA A 58 -7.52 -4.80 -4.07
CA ALA A 58 -7.35 -6.02 -3.31
C ALA A 58 -6.07 -5.98 -2.44
N ALA A 59 -4.93 -5.60 -3.01
CA ALA A 59 -3.64 -5.47 -2.32
C ALA A 59 -3.70 -4.47 -1.16
N PHE A 60 -4.26 -3.30 -1.41
CA PHE A 60 -4.53 -2.26 -0.42
C PHE A 60 -5.39 -2.78 0.75
N LEU A 61 -6.52 -3.43 0.45
CA LEU A 61 -7.42 -3.96 1.47
C LEU A 61 -6.75 -5.05 2.30
N ILE A 62 -6.05 -6.02 1.68
CA ILE A 62 -5.36 -7.07 2.44
C ILE A 62 -4.19 -6.51 3.25
N ALA A 63 -3.51 -5.46 2.78
CA ALA A 63 -2.43 -4.79 3.51
C ALA A 63 -2.94 -4.13 4.80
N GLY A 64 -4.19 -3.65 4.83
CA GLY A 64 -4.84 -3.03 5.98
C GLY A 64 -5.52 -4.00 6.97
N LEU A 65 -5.70 -5.28 6.63
CA LEU A 65 -6.36 -6.23 7.55
C LEU A 65 -5.54 -6.48 8.83
N SER A 66 -6.18 -6.55 9.99
CA SER A 66 -5.47 -7.02 11.20
C SER A 66 -5.14 -8.52 11.19
N LEU A 67 -5.74 -9.27 10.25
CA LEU A 67 -5.47 -10.70 10.05
C LEU A 67 -4.08 -10.91 9.46
N ASP A 68 -3.40 -11.92 9.97
CA ASP A 68 -2.08 -12.34 9.54
C ASP A 68 -2.05 -13.87 9.41
N THR A 69 -2.41 -14.34 8.21
CA THR A 69 -2.41 -15.76 7.86
C THR A 69 -1.40 -16.01 6.76
N GLU A 70 -1.00 -17.28 6.59
CA GLU A 70 -0.08 -17.67 5.51
C GLU A 70 -0.64 -17.30 4.13
N GLU A 71 -1.94 -17.45 3.93
CA GLU A 71 -2.60 -17.08 2.66
C GLU A 71 -2.52 -15.58 2.37
N ILE A 72 -2.66 -14.73 3.40
CA ILE A 72 -2.50 -13.28 3.26
C ILE A 72 -1.04 -12.94 2.92
N ARG A 73 -0.08 -13.56 3.61
CA ARG A 73 1.36 -13.35 3.35
C ARG A 73 1.73 -13.74 1.92
N LEU A 74 1.28 -14.90 1.45
CA LEU A 74 1.54 -15.36 0.08
C LEU A 74 0.89 -14.47 -0.99
N ALA A 75 -0.33 -13.97 -0.73
CA ALA A 75 -0.99 -13.04 -1.62
C ALA A 75 -0.25 -11.69 -1.67
N LEU A 76 0.18 -11.16 -0.53
CA LEU A 76 1.00 -9.96 -0.46
C LEU A 76 2.35 -10.14 -1.18
N ILE A 77 3.02 -11.29 -1.03
CA ILE A 77 4.26 -11.60 -1.77
C ILE A 77 4.00 -11.57 -3.29
N THR A 78 2.87 -12.14 -3.73
CA THR A 78 2.48 -12.17 -5.14
C THR A 78 2.24 -10.76 -5.68
N ALA A 79 1.47 -9.93 -4.96
CA ALA A 79 1.21 -8.55 -5.36
C ALA A 79 2.45 -7.66 -5.28
N ALA A 80 3.37 -7.92 -4.35
CA ALA A 80 4.61 -7.15 -4.24
C ALA A 80 5.59 -7.41 -5.40
N ASP A 81 5.26 -8.35 -6.30
CA ASP A 81 5.97 -8.60 -7.56
C ASP A 81 5.12 -8.17 -8.79
N ASP A 82 4.01 -7.43 -8.60
CA ASP A 82 3.15 -6.93 -9.69
C ASP A 82 3.88 -5.91 -10.57
N ALA A 83 3.49 -5.86 -11.85
CA ALA A 83 4.03 -4.91 -12.80
C ALA A 83 3.46 -3.49 -12.60
N ASP A 84 2.29 -3.39 -11.97
CA ASP A 84 1.68 -2.12 -11.58
C ASP A 84 2.24 -1.62 -10.24
N HIS A 85 2.78 -0.40 -10.22
CA HIS A 85 3.42 0.15 -9.02
C HIS A 85 2.42 0.37 -7.87
N ASP A 86 1.18 0.80 -8.16
CA ASP A 86 0.18 1.04 -7.11
C ASP A 86 -0.10 -0.27 -6.35
N THR A 87 -0.38 -1.35 -7.09
CA THR A 87 -0.58 -2.70 -6.53
C THR A 87 0.63 -3.19 -5.73
N ARG A 88 1.82 -3.05 -6.32
CA ARG A 88 3.09 -3.52 -5.75
C ARG A 88 3.42 -2.82 -4.44
N ASP A 89 3.33 -1.49 -4.43
CA ASP A 89 3.76 -0.68 -3.29
C ASP A 89 2.83 -0.90 -2.09
N GLU A 90 1.52 -1.03 -2.32
CA GLU A 90 0.55 -1.39 -1.27
C GLU A 90 0.84 -2.75 -0.64
N ALA A 91 1.20 -3.72 -1.46
CA ALA A 91 1.58 -5.03 -0.98
C ALA A 91 2.88 -5.00 -0.15
N ILE A 92 3.85 -4.17 -0.53
CA ILE A 92 5.09 -3.96 0.25
C ILE A 92 4.78 -3.35 1.63
N VAL A 93 3.85 -2.39 1.72
CA VAL A 93 3.36 -1.87 3.02
C VAL A 93 2.72 -2.99 3.84
N GLY A 94 1.88 -3.83 3.21
CA GLY A 94 1.30 -5.00 3.86
C GLY A 94 2.36 -5.98 4.40
N LEU A 95 3.42 -6.22 3.65
CA LEU A 95 4.56 -7.04 4.10
C LEU A 95 5.34 -6.34 5.21
N ALA A 96 5.57 -5.03 5.15
CA ALA A 96 6.31 -4.30 6.19
C ALA A 96 5.68 -4.51 7.59
N ARG A 97 4.35 -4.61 7.65
CA ARG A 97 3.58 -4.88 8.88
C ARG A 97 3.67 -6.34 9.37
N ARG A 98 3.96 -7.31 8.50
CA ARG A 98 3.79 -8.75 8.78
C ARG A 98 5.08 -9.56 8.60
N ASP A 99 5.81 -9.31 7.52
CA ASP A 99 7.05 -9.99 7.14
C ASP A 99 8.15 -8.97 6.80
N ARG A 100 8.92 -8.60 7.82
CA ARG A 100 10.04 -7.66 7.69
C ARG A 100 11.04 -8.08 6.62
N ALA A 101 11.36 -9.37 6.54
CA ALA A 101 12.42 -9.85 5.66
C ALA A 101 11.98 -9.75 4.20
N ALA A 102 10.77 -10.23 3.89
CA ALA A 102 10.19 -10.16 2.55
C ALA A 102 9.99 -8.71 2.08
N ALA A 103 9.59 -7.81 2.98
CA ALA A 103 9.44 -6.39 2.67
C ALA A 103 10.78 -5.71 2.35
N LEU A 104 11.83 -5.95 3.16
CA LEU A 104 13.15 -5.35 2.94
C LEU A 104 13.81 -5.81 1.64
N GLU A 105 13.61 -7.08 1.27
CA GLU A 105 14.13 -7.63 0.02
C GLU A 105 13.59 -6.87 -1.20
N ARG A 106 12.30 -6.51 -1.17
CA ARG A 106 11.60 -5.84 -2.28
C ARG A 106 11.71 -4.32 -2.25
N LEU A 107 11.67 -3.71 -1.07
CA LEU A 107 11.70 -2.26 -0.93
C LEU A 107 13.06 -1.65 -1.32
N ARG A 108 14.17 -2.31 -0.96
CA ARG A 108 15.52 -1.77 -1.16
C ARG A 108 15.81 -1.38 -2.62
N PRO A 109 15.66 -2.26 -3.62
CA PRO A 109 15.94 -1.88 -5.00
C PRO A 109 15.02 -0.76 -5.50
N LEU A 110 13.76 -0.72 -5.03
CA LEU A 110 12.81 0.32 -5.46
C LEU A 110 13.19 1.72 -4.96
N LEU A 111 13.68 1.86 -3.73
CA LEU A 111 14.13 3.16 -3.21
C LEU A 111 15.35 3.74 -3.92
N GLU A 112 16.09 2.92 -4.69
CA GLU A 112 17.22 3.38 -5.51
C GLU A 112 16.76 3.88 -6.89
N GLU A 113 15.56 3.49 -7.33
CA GLU A 113 15.04 3.76 -8.69
C GLU A 113 13.85 4.74 -8.70
N GLU A 114 13.00 4.69 -7.68
CA GLU A 114 11.70 5.35 -7.62
C GLU A 114 11.47 6.00 -6.24
N ILE A 115 10.69 7.09 -6.22
CA ILE A 115 10.27 7.76 -4.99
C ILE A 115 8.74 7.80 -4.96
N GLY A 116 8.15 7.04 -4.02
CA GLY A 116 6.70 6.98 -3.83
C GLY A 116 6.33 7.12 -2.36
N LEU A 117 5.24 7.83 -2.06
CA LEU A 117 4.75 8.03 -0.69
C LEU A 117 4.52 6.69 0.03
N VAL A 118 3.95 5.70 -0.67
CA VAL A 118 3.66 4.36 -0.15
C VAL A 118 4.95 3.58 0.17
N LEU A 119 5.98 3.67 -0.67
CA LEU A 119 7.30 3.08 -0.39
C LEU A 119 7.98 3.73 0.83
N LEU A 120 7.84 5.05 0.98
CA LEU A 120 8.34 5.75 2.17
C LEU A 120 7.53 5.40 3.42
N GLU A 121 6.22 5.10 3.31
CA GLU A 121 5.43 4.50 4.40
C GLU A 121 5.98 3.13 4.81
N ALA A 122 6.25 2.24 3.85
CA ALA A 122 6.88 0.96 4.14
C ALA A 122 8.25 1.13 4.84
N ALA A 123 9.07 2.08 4.40
CA ALA A 123 10.34 2.40 5.04
C ALA A 123 10.16 2.86 6.51
N THR A 124 9.14 3.69 6.78
CA THR A 124 8.77 4.12 8.13
C THR A 124 8.32 2.95 9.02
N ILE A 125 7.47 2.06 8.50
CA ILE A 125 7.00 0.87 9.22
C ILE A 125 8.17 -0.07 9.55
N LEU A 126 9.13 -0.20 8.64
CA LEU A 126 10.32 -1.03 8.85
C LEU A 126 11.32 -0.36 9.82
N GLY A 127 11.60 0.93 9.68
CA GLY A 127 12.61 1.62 10.46
C GLY A 127 13.98 0.91 10.42
N ASP A 128 14.35 0.33 9.28
CA ASP A 128 15.60 -0.43 9.14
C ASP A 128 16.77 0.48 8.79
N ARG A 129 17.85 0.41 9.58
CA ARG A 129 19.06 1.23 9.37
C ARG A 129 19.69 1.04 8.00
N SER A 130 19.48 -0.11 7.36
CA SER A 130 20.02 -0.40 6.04
C SER A 130 19.35 0.40 4.91
N LEU A 131 18.25 1.11 5.17
CA LEU A 131 17.56 1.97 4.21
C LEU A 131 18.08 3.42 4.22
N ILE A 132 18.84 3.82 5.24
CA ILE A 132 19.26 5.21 5.46
C ILE A 132 20.03 5.79 4.25
N SER A 133 20.87 4.98 3.60
CA SER A 133 21.67 5.47 2.46
C SER A 133 20.77 5.90 1.32
N ALA A 134 19.85 5.03 0.88
CA ALA A 134 18.89 5.33 -0.18
C ALA A 134 17.99 6.52 0.19
N LEU A 135 17.47 6.56 1.42
CA LEU A 135 16.62 7.67 1.86
C LEU A 135 17.36 9.03 1.88
N LYS A 136 18.65 9.07 2.19
CA LYS A 136 19.46 10.31 2.13
C LYS A 136 19.75 10.76 0.71
N GLU A 137 19.88 9.82 -0.22
CA GLU A 137 19.98 10.15 -1.64
C GLU A 137 18.69 10.80 -2.14
N ILE A 138 17.53 10.28 -1.72
CA ILE A 138 16.22 10.87 -1.99
C ILE A 138 16.10 12.26 -1.37
N GLU A 139 16.57 12.48 -0.13
CA GLU A 139 16.51 13.80 0.54
C GLU A 139 17.26 14.89 -0.23
N SER A 140 18.31 14.51 -0.95
CA SER A 140 19.09 15.45 -1.79
C SER A 140 18.36 15.88 -3.06
N TRP A 141 17.24 15.23 -3.41
CA TRP A 141 16.43 15.57 -4.57
C TRP A 141 15.51 16.76 -4.28
N GLU A 142 15.55 17.78 -5.14
CA GLU A 142 14.69 18.98 -5.07
C GLU A 142 13.28 18.69 -5.60
N GLY A 143 12.56 17.78 -4.93
CA GLY A 143 11.14 17.55 -5.17
C GLY A 143 10.28 18.60 -4.46
N ASP A 144 9.22 19.09 -5.11
CA ASP A 144 8.34 20.15 -4.57
C ASP A 144 7.13 19.63 -3.76
N ASP A 145 6.97 18.32 -3.60
CA ASP A 145 5.83 17.72 -2.90
C ASP A 145 6.03 17.70 -1.37
N ASP A 146 5.20 18.45 -0.65
CA ASP A 146 5.26 18.54 0.81
C ASP A 146 4.94 17.21 1.51
N ALA A 147 4.02 16.41 0.98
CA ALA A 147 3.63 15.14 1.59
C ALA A 147 4.76 14.11 1.46
N VAL A 148 5.40 14.04 0.29
CA VAL A 148 6.58 13.18 0.08
C VAL A 148 7.74 13.62 0.98
N ARG A 149 8.02 14.93 1.09
CA ARG A 149 9.07 15.44 1.98
C ARG A 149 8.82 15.10 3.44
N GLU A 150 7.58 15.23 3.91
CA GLU A 150 7.24 14.90 5.28
C GLU A 150 7.35 13.39 5.54
N GLN A 151 6.82 12.57 4.64
CA GLN A 151 6.92 11.12 4.78
C GLN A 151 8.37 10.62 4.72
N LEU A 152 9.22 11.24 3.90
CA LEU A 152 10.66 10.94 3.86
C LEU A 152 11.35 11.25 5.20
N ARG A 153 11.01 12.37 5.84
CA ARG A 153 11.55 12.72 7.16
C ARG A 153 11.13 11.69 8.21
N LEU A 154 9.88 11.24 8.17
CA LEU A 154 9.39 10.17 9.06
C LEU A 154 10.17 8.86 8.84
N ALA A 155 10.38 8.48 7.57
CA ALA A 155 11.14 7.27 7.22
C ALA A 155 12.59 7.35 7.72
N LEU A 156 13.27 8.48 7.49
CA LEU A 156 14.63 8.72 7.97
C LEU A 156 14.69 8.64 9.50
N ALA A 157 13.79 9.32 10.21
CA ALA A 157 13.75 9.33 11.67
C ALA A 157 13.55 7.91 12.24
N ALA A 158 12.62 7.12 11.69
CA ALA A 158 12.38 5.74 12.09
C ALA A 158 13.62 4.86 11.85
N CYS A 159 14.25 4.98 10.68
CA CYS A 159 15.44 4.23 10.33
C CYS A 159 16.67 4.61 11.18
N GLU A 160 16.85 5.89 11.49
CA GLU A 160 17.93 6.37 12.36
C GLU A 160 17.76 5.92 13.81
N ALA A 161 16.50 5.83 14.30
CA ALA A 161 16.18 5.22 15.57
C ALA A 161 16.40 3.69 15.54
N GLY A 162 16.24 3.05 14.37
CA GLY A 162 16.22 1.60 14.24
C GLY A 162 14.92 1.00 14.78
N VAL A 163 13.86 1.79 14.84
CA VAL A 163 12.55 1.42 15.36
C VAL A 163 11.52 1.89 14.37
N GLY A 164 10.90 0.95 13.68
CA GLY A 164 9.76 1.23 12.80
C GLY A 164 8.48 1.46 13.59
N HIS A 165 7.56 2.21 13.01
CA HIS A 165 6.24 2.40 13.59
C HIS A 165 5.20 2.50 12.48
N ASP A 166 4.07 1.85 12.70
CA ASP A 166 2.92 2.02 11.83
C ASP A 166 2.31 3.38 12.12
N VAL A 167 2.60 4.35 11.26
CA VAL A 167 1.82 5.59 11.22
C VAL A 167 0.47 5.24 10.64
N ALA A 168 -0.60 5.89 11.10
CA ALA A 168 -1.91 5.82 10.45
C ALA A 168 -1.91 6.51 9.07
N GLY A 169 -0.81 6.42 8.30
CA GLY A 169 -0.63 7.01 6.98
C GLY A 169 -1.55 6.38 5.93
N HIS A 170 -1.85 5.08 6.09
CA HIS A 170 -2.83 4.38 5.25
C HIS A 170 -4.21 5.04 5.24
N ASP A 171 -4.65 5.66 6.36
CA ASP A 171 -5.92 6.40 6.42
C ASP A 171 -5.87 7.70 5.57
N LEU A 172 -4.71 8.34 5.43
CA LEU A 172 -4.54 9.54 4.60
C LEU A 172 -4.54 9.18 3.11
N VAL A 173 -3.94 8.04 2.74
CA VAL A 173 -4.03 7.49 1.38
C VAL A 173 -5.49 7.13 1.05
N TYR A 174 -6.24 6.57 2.00
CA TYR A 174 -7.67 6.30 1.88
C TYR A 174 -8.48 7.59 1.61
N GLN A 175 -8.23 8.64 2.38
CA GLN A 175 -8.93 9.92 2.20
C GLN A 175 -8.59 10.57 0.86
N HIS A 176 -7.33 10.52 0.42
CA HIS A 176 -6.92 11.07 -0.86
C HIS A 176 -7.56 10.30 -2.03
N ARG A 177 -7.45 8.96 -2.02
CA ARG A 177 -7.98 8.06 -3.07
C ARG A 177 -9.51 8.08 -3.18
N LEU A 178 -10.23 8.47 -2.11
CA LEU A 178 -11.68 8.70 -2.13
C LEU A 178 -12.08 10.16 -2.43
N SER A 179 -11.14 11.10 -2.38
CA SER A 179 -11.39 12.54 -2.58
C SER A 179 -10.92 13.08 -3.93
N GLU A 180 -10.14 12.30 -4.67
CA GLU A 180 -9.65 12.54 -6.03
C GLU A 180 -10.40 11.76 -7.10
#